data_AF-A0A1R1D4Z2-F1
#
_entry.id   AF-A0A1R1D4Z2-F1
#
_cell.length_a   1.000
_cell.length_b   1.000
_cell.length_c   1.000
_cell.angle_alpha   90.00
_cell.angle_beta   90.00
_cell.angle_gamma   90.00
#
_symmetry.space_group_name_H-M   'P 1'
#
loop_
_entity.id
_entity.type
_entity.pdbx_description
1 polymer ?
#
loop_
_entity_poly.entity_id
_entity_poly.type
_entity_poly.pdbx_seq_one_letter_code
_entity_poly.pdbx_strand_id
1 'polypeptide(L)' 'MSNVGENIKKLRKQIELTQVEFSKQIGVSQGTLSDIEQGNCNPSIETLVSIQERYNVSFNWLLKGYKE' A
#
# COMPACT_ATOMS: atom_id res chain seq x y z
N MET A 1 0.66 13.54 10.15
CA MET A 1 -0.51 12.89 9.52
C MET A 1 0.04 11.78 8.65
N SER A 2 -0.34 10.52 8.88
CA SER A 2 0.08 9.44 7.99
C SER A 2 -0.63 9.57 6.66
N ASN A 3 0.11 9.66 5.56
CA ASN A 3 -0.47 9.56 4.23
C ASN A 3 -0.70 8.08 3.87
N VAL A 4 -1.48 7.84 2.82
CA VAL A 4 -1.79 6.47 2.35
C VAL A 4 -0.53 5.66 2.03
N GLY A 5 0.51 6.31 1.51
CA GLY A 5 1.81 5.69 1.21
C GLY A 5 2.49 5.09 2.44
N GLU A 6 2.50 5.81 3.56
CA GLU A 6 3.03 5.31 4.82
C GLU A 6 2.27 4.08 5.33
N ASN A 7 0.94 4.05 5.17
CA ASN A 7 0.13 2.91 5.59
C ASN A 7 0.38 1.68 4.71
N ILE A 8 0.51 1.88 3.39
CA ILE A 8 0.91 0.82 2.46
C ILE A 8 2.30 0.27 2.83
N LYS A 9 3.26 1.14 3.13
CA LYS A 9 4.59 0.75 3.60
C LYS A 9 4.55 -0.03 4.91
N LYS A 10 3.71 0.38 5.86
CA LYS A 10 3.50 -0.33 7.13
C LYS A 10 2.95 -1.73 6.88
N LEU A 11 1.90 -1.85 6.07
CA LEU A 11 1.31 -3.15 5.71
C LEU A 11 2.38 -4.07 5.13
N ARG A 12 3.10 -3.61 4.10
CA ARG A 12 4.16 -4.39 3.44
C ARG A 12 5.20 -4.89 4.43
N LYS A 13 5.65 -4.02 5.35
CA LYS A 13 6.62 -4.40 6.38
C LYS A 13 6.05 -5.39 7.41
N GLN A 14 4.78 -5.27 7.78
CA GLN A 14 4.11 -6.18 8.73
C GLN A 14 3.98 -7.59 8.17
N ILE A 15 3.87 -7.74 6.85
CA ILE A 15 3.84 -9.03 6.16
C ILE A 15 5.21 -9.45 5.61
N GLU A 16 6.27 -8.75 6.03
CA GLU A 16 7.68 -9.07 5.75
C GLU A 16 8.05 -9.18 4.26
N LEU A 17 7.37 -8.43 3.39
CA LEU A 17 7.66 -8.43 1.95
C LEU A 17 8.64 -7.32 1.54
N THR A 18 9.51 -7.63 0.59
CA THR A 18 10.27 -6.61 -0.15
C THR A 18 9.34 -5.79 -1.04
N GLN A 19 9.80 -4.61 -1.46
CA GLN A 19 9.03 -3.80 -2.42
C GLN A 19 8.81 -4.54 -3.75
N VAL A 20 9.77 -5.35 -4.20
CA VAL A 20 9.65 -6.14 -5.44
C VAL A 20 8.56 -7.21 -5.31
N GLU A 21 8.49 -7.91 -4.19
CA GLU A 21 7.46 -8.95 -3.97
C GLU A 21 6.08 -8.35 -3.83
N PHE A 22 5.95 -7.29 -3.03
CA PHE A 22 4.68 -6.60 -2.81
C PHE A 22 4.15 -5.97 -4.09
N SER A 23 5.00 -5.30 -4.88
CA SER A 23 4.57 -4.65 -6.12
C SER A 23 4.02 -5.66 -7.13
N LYS A 24 4.66 -6.83 -7.25
CA LYS A 24 4.17 -7.94 -8.09
C LYS A 24 2.81 -8.44 -7.64
N GLN A 25 2.58 -8.53 -6.33
CA GLN A 25 1.32 -9.01 -5.78
C GLN A 25 0.15 -8.05 -6.01
N ILE A 26 0.42 -6.73 -5.98
CA ILE A 26 -0.62 -5.69 -6.15
C ILE A 26 -0.70 -5.14 -7.59
N GLY A 27 0.06 -5.71 -8.53
CA GLY A 27 -0.04 -5.38 -9.96
C GLY A 27 0.62 -4.06 -10.38
N VAL A 28 1.65 -3.59 -9.66
CA VAL A 28 2.39 -2.35 -10.00
C VAL A 28 3.89 -2.58 -10.14
N SER A 29 4.59 -1.64 -10.77
CA SER A 29 6.06 -1.68 -10.81
C SER A 29 6.66 -1.39 -9.42
N GLN A 30 7.86 -1.90 -9.15
CA GLN A 30 8.55 -1.61 -7.89
C GLN A 30 8.85 -0.10 -7.74
N GLY A 31 9.17 0.60 -8.85
CA GLY A 31 9.36 2.05 -8.85
C GLY A 31 8.08 2.79 -8.45
N THR A 32 6.94 2.43 -9.04
CA THR A 32 5.62 2.97 -8.67
C THR A 32 5.32 2.76 -7.19
N LEU A 33 5.55 1.56 -6.67
CA LEU A 33 5.38 1.30 -5.24
C LEU A 33 6.31 2.16 -4.39
N SER A 34 7.56 2.35 -4.82
CA SER A 34 8.53 3.18 -4.10
C SER A 34 8.08 4.64 -4.02
N ASP A 35 7.55 5.20 -5.11
CA ASP A 35 7.02 6.56 -5.15
C ASP A 35 5.77 6.70 -4.28
N ILE A 36 4.88 5.70 -4.29
CA ILE A 36 3.72 5.64 -3.40
C ILE A 36 4.17 5.66 -1.94
N GLU A 37 5.09 4.77 -1.55
CA GLU A 37 5.55 4.64 -0.15
C GLU A 37 6.34 5.85 0.36
N GLN A 38 6.88 6.67 -0.54
CA GLN A 38 7.55 7.93 -0.24
C GLN A 38 6.59 9.13 -0.25
N GLY A 39 5.36 8.96 -0.73
CA GLY A 39 4.40 10.03 -0.90
C GLY A 39 4.66 10.92 -2.13
N ASN A 40 5.49 10.46 -3.07
CA ASN A 40 5.77 11.17 -4.33
C ASN A 40 4.61 11.02 -5.32
N CYS A 41 3.80 9.97 -5.20
CA CYS A 41 2.57 9.80 -5.96
C CYS A 41 1.48 9.13 -5.14
N ASN A 42 0.23 9.32 -5.56
CA ASN A 42 -0.91 8.65 -4.95
C ASN A 42 -1.14 7.28 -5.62
N PRO A 43 -1.53 6.24 -4.86
CA PRO A 43 -1.96 4.97 -5.44
C PRO A 43 -3.24 5.17 -6.25
N SER A 44 -3.40 4.39 -7.33
CA SER A 44 -4.66 4.35 -8.07
C SER A 44 -5.75 3.62 -7.28
N ILE A 45 -7.01 3.77 -7.69
CA ILE A 45 -8.12 3.04 -7.07
C ILE A 45 -7.92 1.54 -7.22
N GLU A 46 -7.45 1.08 -8.38
CA GLU A 46 -7.16 -0.32 -8.67
C GLU A 46 -6.07 -0.86 -7.73
N THR A 47 -5.03 -0.06 -7.46
CA THR A 47 -3.97 -0.42 -6.51
C THR A 47 -4.54 -0.60 -5.11
N LEU A 48 -5.41 0.32 -4.67
CA LEU A 48 -6.04 0.27 -3.35
C LEU A 48 -6.97 -0.95 -3.22
N VAL A 49 -7.79 -1.23 -4.24
CA VAL A 49 -8.66 -2.41 -4.29
C VAL A 49 -7.83 -3.68 -4.24
N SER A 50 -6.75 -3.78 -5.03
CA SER A 50 -5.88 -4.96 -5.03
C SER A 50 -5.25 -5.22 -3.66
N ILE A 51 -4.84 -4.17 -2.95
CA ILE A 51 -4.33 -4.29 -1.57
C ILE A 51 -5.43 -4.77 -0.62
N GLN A 52 -6.63 -4.17 -0.70
CA GLN A 52 -7.77 -4.53 0.16
C GLN A 52 -8.15 -6.00 -0.02
N GLU A 53 -8.33 -6.45 -1.26
CA GLU A 53 -8.74 -7.82 -1.56
C GLU A 53 -7.68 -8.85 -1.17
N ARG A 54 -6.40 -8.54 -1.42
CA ARG A 54 -5.31 -9.50 -1.17
C ARG A 54 -4.96 -9.66 0.30
N TYR A 55 -4.97 -8.56 1.06
CA TYR A 55 -4.51 -8.56 2.46
C TYR A 55 -5.66 -8.35 3.47
N ASN A 56 -6.90 -8.28 2.99
CA ASN A 56 -8.10 -8.12 3.81
C ASN A 56 -8.01 -6.93 4.79
N VAL A 57 -7.55 -5.78 4.29
CA VAL A 57 -7.40 -4.53 5.06
C VAL A 57 -8.47 -3.52 4.69
N SER A 58 -8.99 -2.74 5.66
CA SER A 58 -10.04 -1.76 5.36
C SER A 58 -9.49 -0.53 4.62
N PHE A 59 -10.31 0.07 3.74
CA PHE A 59 -9.97 1.34 3.10
C PHE A 59 -9.78 2.47 4.12
N ASN A 60 -10.53 2.45 5.23
CA ASN A 60 -10.35 3.41 6.32
C ASN A 60 -8.94 3.33 6.91
N TRP A 61 -8.44 2.11 7.15
CA TRP A 61 -7.07 1.93 7.63
C TRP A 61 -6.05 2.38 6.59
N LEU A 62 -6.21 1.99 5.32
CA LEU A 62 -5.30 2.38 4.25
C LEU A 62 -5.20 3.91 4.09
N LEU A 63 -6.34 4.60 4.05
CA LEU A 63 -6.41 6.02 3.75
C LEU A 63 -6.12 6.91 4.96
N LYS A 64 -6.54 6.51 6.17
CA LYS A 64 -6.49 7.38 7.37
C LYS A 64 -5.59 6.84 8.48
N GLY A 65 -5.18 5.58 8.42
CA GLY A 65 -4.37 4.93 9.45
C GLY A 65 -5.13 4.59 10.74
N TYR A 66 -6.45 4.73 10.75
CA TYR A 66 -7.28 4.30 11.88
C TYR A 66 -7.43 2.78 11.86
N LYS A 67 -7.10 2.12 12.97
CA LYS A 67 -7.59 0.76 13.21
C LYS A 67 -9.05 0.88 13.63
N GLU A 68 -9.92 0.15 12.94
CA GLU A 68 -11.26 -0.19 13.46
C GLU A 68 -11.12 -1.26 14.55
#